data_AF-A0AA96TIU8-F1
#
_entry.id   AF-A0AA96TIU8-F1
#
_cell.length_a   1.000
_cell.length_b   1.000
_cell.length_c   1.000
_cell.angle_alpha   90.00
_cell.angle_beta   90.00
_cell.angle_gamma   90.00
#
_symmetry.space_group_name_H-M   'P 1'
#
loop_
_entity.id
_entity.type
_entity.pdbx_description
1 polymer ?
#
loop_
_entity_poly.entity_id
_entity_poly.type
_entity_poly.pdbx_seq_one_letter_code
_entity_poly.pdbx_strand_id
1 'polypeptide(L)'
;MWIWDKKLIYSGPDKGRFFRIRKALEKDGIKYEVAIQNLEYTKLLTLRLLVGNLGKEEPDYKYWFYIHVHKKDQERAEYWVRRTP
;
A
#
# COMPACT_ATOMS: atom_id res chain seq x y z
N MET A 1 23.90 7.13 -0.57
CA MET A 1 22.54 6.84 -0.06
C MET A 1 21.58 7.68 -0.89
N TRP A 2 20.91 7.09 -1.89
CA TRP A 2 19.99 7.84 -2.75
C TRP A 2 18.72 8.13 -1.95
N ILE A 3 18.55 9.37 -1.51
CA ILE A 3 17.31 9.84 -0.87
C ILE A 3 16.25 9.90 -1.97
N TRP A 4 15.56 8.78 -2.22
CA TRP A 4 14.38 8.77 -3.07
C TRP A 4 13.23 9.40 -2.29
N ASP A 5 12.76 10.58 -2.71
CA ASP A 5 11.50 11.16 -2.21
C ASP A 5 10.34 10.31 -2.75
N LYS A 6 9.88 9.38 -1.90
CA LYS A 6 8.85 8.39 -2.23
C LYS A 6 7.47 8.96 -1.93
N LYS A 7 6.54 8.77 -2.85
CA LYS A 7 5.13 9.16 -2.72
C LYS A 7 4.25 7.94 -2.76
N LEU A 8 3.40 7.83 -1.75
CA LEU A 8 2.37 6.80 -1.65
C LEU A 8 1.29 7.08 -2.69
N ILE A 9 1.00 6.12 -3.55
CA ILE A 9 -0.03 6.24 -4.60
C ILE A 9 -1.17 5.25 -4.43
N TYR A 10 -0.95 4.16 -3.70
CA TYR A 10 -1.98 3.17 -3.40
C TYR A 10 -1.79 2.64 -1.99
N SER A 11 -2.90 2.56 -1.26
CA SER A 11 -3.00 2.00 0.08
C SER A 11 -4.36 1.33 0.20
N GLY A 12 -4.40 0.02 0.38
CA GLY A 12 -5.67 -0.69 0.52
C GLY A 12 -5.55 -2.20 0.66
N PRO A 13 -6.68 -2.89 0.90
CA PRO A 13 -6.70 -4.32 1.14
C PRO A 13 -6.92 -5.16 -0.14
N ASP A 14 -7.28 -4.53 -1.26
CA ASP A 14 -7.60 -5.22 -2.50
C ASP A 14 -6.34 -5.70 -3.20
N LYS A 15 -6.02 -6.98 -2.98
CA LYS A 15 -4.92 -7.69 -3.64
C LYS A 15 -5.01 -7.63 -5.17
N GLY A 16 -6.21 -7.75 -5.74
CA GLY A 16 -6.42 -7.72 -7.18
C GLY A 16 -6.08 -6.36 -7.77
N ARG A 17 -6.61 -5.28 -7.17
CA ARG A 17 -6.31 -3.91 -7.57
C ARG A 17 -4.83 -3.58 -7.40
N PHE A 18 -4.21 -4.02 -6.30
CA PHE A 18 -2.77 -3.91 -6.09
C PHE A 18 -1.95 -4.50 -7.26
N PHE A 19 -2.24 -5.74 -7.67
CA PHE A 19 -1.52 -6.35 -8.80
C PHE A 19 -1.78 -5.65 -10.13
N ARG A 20 -3.02 -5.20 -10.39
CA ARG A 20 -3.35 -4.47 -11.60
C ARG A 20 -2.58 -3.13 -11.68
N ILE A 21 -2.50 -2.38 -10.59
CA ILE A 21 -1.74 -1.12 -10.54
C ILE A 21 -0.27 -1.40 -10.81
N ARG A 22 0.34 -2.40 -10.15
CA ARG A 22 1.74 -2.77 -10.39
C ARG A 22 2.02 -3.07 -11.86
N LYS A 23 1.19 -3.91 -12.48
CA LYS A 23 1.33 -4.27 -13.89
C LYS A 23 1.22 -3.05 -14.82
N ALA A 24 0.35 -2.09 -14.49
CA ALA A 24 0.23 -0.84 -15.23
C ALA A 24 1.50 0.03 -15.10
N LEU A 25 2.06 0.15 -13.90
CA LEU A 25 3.30 0.89 -13.65
C LEU A 25 4.51 0.25 -14.36
N GLU A 26 4.61 -1.08 -14.34
CA GLU A 26 5.67 -1.82 -15.06
C GLU A 26 5.60 -1.59 -16.57
N LYS A 27 4.39 -1.66 -17.13
CA LYS A 27 4.17 -1.43 -18.57
C LYS A 27 4.56 -0.01 -19.00
N ASP A 28 4.36 0.98 -18.12
CA ASP A 28 4.68 2.39 -18.36
C ASP A 28 6.12 2.78 -17.98
N GLY A 29 6.93 1.81 -17.53
CA GLY A 29 8.33 2.01 -17.14
C GLY A 29 8.53 2.78 -15.84
N ILE A 30 7.49 2.92 -15.02
CA ILE A 30 7.54 3.66 -13.75
C ILE A 30 8.15 2.76 -12.68
N LYS A 31 9.24 3.22 -12.05
CA LYS A 31 9.86 2.53 -10.92
C LYS A 31 9.01 2.72 -9.66
N TYR A 32 8.72 1.63 -8.97
CA TYR A 32 7.88 1.63 -7.77
C TYR A 32 8.46 0.68 -6.72
N GLU A 33 8.08 0.92 -5.47
CA GLU A 33 8.31 0.06 -4.33
C GLU A 33 6.98 -0.38 -3.73
N VAL A 34 6.98 -1.56 -3.11
CA VAL A 34 5.80 -2.11 -2.47
C VAL A 34 6.10 -2.49 -1.04
N ALA A 35 5.11 -2.29 -0.17
CA ALA A 35 5.10 -2.84 1.17
C ALA A 35 3.80 -3.61 1.37
N ILE A 36 3.89 -4.76 2.03
CA ILE A 36 2.74 -5.60 2.37
C ILE A 36 2.74 -5.76 3.88
N GLN A 37 1.69 -5.27 4.53
CA GLN A 37 1.49 -5.41 5.95
C GLN A 37 0.56 -6.60 6.20
N ASN A 38 1.03 -7.56 7.00
CA ASN A 38 0.16 -8.59 7.56
C ASN A 38 -0.50 -8.04 8.83
N LEU A 39 -1.83 -7.91 8.80
CA LEU A 39 -2.55 -7.33 9.91
C LEU A 39 -2.80 -8.31 11.05
N GLU A 40 -2.82 -9.62 10.81
CA GLU A 40 -2.85 -10.62 11.89
C GLU A 40 -1.56 -10.57 12.73
N TYR A 41 -0.41 -10.42 12.06
CA TYR A 41 0.88 -10.31 12.76
C TYR A 41 1.05 -8.96 13.46
N THR A 42 0.56 -7.88 12.84
CA THR A 42 0.53 -6.55 13.47
C THR A 42 -0.40 -6.56 14.69
N LYS A 43 -1.57 -7.22 14.61
CA LYS A 43 -2.49 -7.41 15.74
C LYS A 43 -1.78 -8.04 16.94
N LEU A 44 -1.03 -9.13 16.77
CA LEU A 44 -0.29 -9.76 17.88
C LEU A 44 0.72 -8.82 18.56
N LEU A 45 1.41 -7.99 17.77
CA LEU A 45 2.37 -7.01 18.29
C LEU A 45 1.65 -5.87 19.02
N THR A 46 0.51 -5.41 18.50
CA THR A 46 -0.24 -4.26 19.03
C THR A 46 -1.15 -4.64 20.19
N LEU A 47 -1.72 -5.86 20.22
CA LEU A 47 -2.48 -6.41 21.36
C LEU A 47 -1.62 -6.55 22.61
N ARG A 48 -0.32 -6.88 22.46
CA ARG A 48 0.63 -6.83 23.58
C ARG A 48 0.83 -5.43 24.14
N LEU A 49 0.55 -4.39 23.36
CA LEU A 49 0.71 -2.97 23.74
C LEU A 49 -0.62 -2.28 24.12
N LEU A 50 -1.77 -2.81 23.68
CA LEU A 50 -3.10 -2.20 23.80
C LEU A 50 -4.05 -3.02 24.67
N VAL A 51 -3.73 -3.20 25.95
CA VAL A 51 -4.73 -3.60 26.97
C VAL A 51 -5.72 -2.44 27.27
N GLY A 52 -5.69 -1.34 26.51
CA GLY A 52 -6.36 -0.08 26.87
C GLY A 52 -7.39 0.51 25.91
N ASN A 53 -7.63 -0.02 24.70
CA ASN A 53 -8.61 0.61 23.78
C ASN A 53 -9.40 -0.43 22.96
N LEU A 54 -10.46 -0.94 23.57
CA LEU A 54 -11.53 -1.73 22.93
C LEU A 54 -12.50 -0.78 22.22
N GLY A 55 -12.76 -0.99 20.92
CA GLY A 55 -13.92 -0.39 20.28
C GLY A 55 -13.83 -0.01 18.79
N LYS A 56 -12.74 -0.30 18.06
CA LYS A 56 -12.74 -0.11 16.60
C LYS A 56 -13.05 -1.44 15.93
N GLU A 57 -14.18 -1.49 15.21
CA GLU A 57 -14.53 -2.59 14.31
C GLU A 57 -13.31 -2.96 13.48
N GLU A 58 -12.90 -4.22 13.62
CA GLU A 58 -11.73 -4.71 12.96
C GLU A 58 -12.03 -4.85 11.48
N PRO A 59 -11.14 -4.39 10.60
CA PRO A 59 -11.27 -4.73 9.20
C PRO A 59 -11.10 -6.23 8.97
N ASP A 60 -12.03 -6.85 8.23
CA ASP A 60 -12.04 -8.29 7.89
C ASP A 60 -10.88 -8.76 6.98
N TYR A 61 -9.95 -7.87 6.61
CA TYR A 61 -8.87 -8.18 5.66
C TYR A 61 -7.56 -8.58 6.35
N LYS A 62 -6.95 -9.66 5.87
CA LYS A 62 -5.69 -10.24 6.39
C LYS A 62 -4.43 -9.42 6.04
N TYR A 63 -4.46 -8.72 4.91
CA TYR A 63 -3.31 -7.99 4.38
C TYR A 63 -3.69 -6.58 3.95
N TRP A 64 -2.75 -5.66 4.10
CA TRP A 64 -2.83 -4.31 3.57
C TRP A 64 -1.63 -4.02 2.67
N PHE A 65 -1.88 -3.43 1.52
CA PHE A 65 -0.89 -3.26 0.47
C PHE A 65 -0.61 -1.77 0.26
N TYR A 66 0.67 -1.44 0.09
CA TYR A 66 1.14 -0.09 -0.20
C TYR A 66 1.98 -0.09 -1.47
N ILE A 67 1.79 0.91 -2.32
CA ILE A 67 2.66 1.18 -3.48
C ILE A 67 3.19 2.60 -3.37
N HIS A 68 4.50 2.73 -3.48
CA HIS A 68 5.20 4.00 -3.50
C HIS A 68 5.92 4.17 -4.84
N VAL A 69 5.98 5.40 -5.35
CA VAL A 69 6.75 5.76 -6.54
C VAL A 69 7.67 6.94 -6.22
N HIS A 70 8.62 7.20 -7.10
CA HIS A 70 9.39 8.43 -7.02
C HIS A 70 8.48 9.64 -7.25
N LYS A 71 8.66 10.73 -6.48
CA LYS A 71 7.84 11.95 -6.59
C LYS A 71 7.69 12.49 -8.01
N LYS A 72 8.76 12.43 -8.81
CA LYS A 72 8.75 12.84 -10.22
C LYS A 72 7.74 12.08 -11.09
N ASP A 73 7.43 10.84 -10.72
CA ASP A 73 6.54 9.94 -11.46
C ASP A 73 5.13 9.88 -10.82
N GLN A 74 4.90 10.66 -9.76
CA GLN A 74 3.65 10.63 -8.97
C GLN A 74 2.41 10.86 -9.84
N GLU A 75 2.37 11.95 -10.61
CA GLU A 75 1.19 12.31 -11.42
C GLU A 75 0.83 11.23 -12.44
N ARG A 76 1.85 10.70 -13.14
CA ARG A 76 1.69 9.59 -14.09
C ARG A 76 1.22 8.31 -13.41
N ALA A 77 1.71 8.03 -12.21
CA ALA A 77 1.32 6.85 -11.48
C ALA A 77 -0.11 6.96 -10.92
N GLU A 78 -0.51 8.13 -10.41
CA GLU A 78 -1.87 8.41 -9.94
C GLU A 78 -2.92 8.26 -11.05
N TYR A 79 -2.56 8.58 -12.29
CA TYR A 79 -3.40 8.32 -13.45
C TYR A 79 -3.73 6.83 -13.61
N TRP A 80 -2.76 5.94 -13.39
CA TRP A 80 -2.99 4.49 -13.43
C TRP A 80 -3.82 3.99 -12.25
N VAL A 81 -3.60 4.54 -11.05
CA VAL A 81 -4.39 4.19 -9.85
C VAL A 81 -5.86 4.54 -10.03
N ARG A 82 -6.17 5.70 -10.61
CA ARG A 82 -7.55 6.15 -10.87
C ARG A 82 -8.28 5.29 -11.91
N ARG A 83 -7.57 4.80 -12.92
CA ARG A 83 -8.15 3.99 -14.01
C ARG A 83 -8.17 2.48 -13.74
N THR A 84 -7.49 2.05 -12.68
CA THR A 84 -7.48 0.65 -12.27
C THR A 84 -8.60 0.43 -11.25
N PRO A 85 -9.69 -0.27 -11.63
CA PRO A 85 -10.74 -0.64 -10.68
C PRO A 85 -10.18 -1.60 -9.63
#